data_AF-A0A6M4GS26-F1
#
_entry.id   AF-A0A6M4GS26-F1
#
_cell.length_a   1.000
_cell.length_b   1.000
_cell.length_c   1.000
_cell.angle_alpha   90.00
_cell.angle_beta   90.00
_cell.angle_gamma   90.00
#
_symmetry.space_group_name_H-M   'P 1'
#
loop_
_entity.id
_entity.type
_entity.pdbx_description
1 polymer ?
#
loop_
_entity_poly.entity_id
_entity_poly.type
_entity_poly.pdbx_seq_one_letter_code
_entity_poly.pdbx_strand_id
1 'polypeptide(L)'
;MLRRTIAALALALCQAALAQPAGGNPDPKHALEGEALVKALRAGGYTLYFRHAERDRTGVPGPRMLCLVGSGKAQARSIGESMKALGIPIGEALASPMCRTMETAEGIAGRAPTPEESIRDPKAGNLEGDFTKIGRLMAAPPAAGTNRIVVGHFNAWDVLFGAPVLQEAEGAVLKPEGGKLFVVARLRAEDWKALANPANRPPIEQRTSLPDPDLKLSGGALADALKAGGFTIFFRHSITDHSQKDRPPFVAKDCATQRNLSAEGREAARKIGEVFKTLKLPVTEVLSSPYCRTMQTARLITGEAREDDAVRGRAPVAGGRADYSRLEALLATPVKTGLRVIVSHGNGLMDTAGLPEPEEGEATVIRAVEGGGWIIVARLKIDDWAALVAAPNPAPNPNAKP
;
A
#
# COMPACT_ATOMS: atom_id res chain seq x y z
N MET A 1 20.52 -2.11 68.41
CA MET A 1 20.52 -3.50 67.93
C MET A 1 19.11 -3.81 67.43
N LEU A 2 18.85 -3.74 66.14
CA LEU A 2 18.97 -4.82 65.14
C LEU A 2 17.68 -5.68 65.03
N ARG A 3 16.96 -5.47 63.90
CA ARG A 3 16.31 -6.46 63.01
C ARG A 3 14.84 -6.92 63.22
N ARG A 4 14.12 -6.79 62.07
CA ARG A 4 13.06 -7.65 61.46
C ARG A 4 11.61 -7.37 61.93
N THR A 5 10.59 -7.18 61.08
CA THR A 5 10.43 -7.46 59.63
C THR A 5 9.19 -6.69 59.12
N ILE A 6 9.35 -5.86 58.09
CA ILE A 6 8.24 -5.37 57.26
C ILE A 6 8.01 -6.44 56.19
N ALA A 7 6.86 -7.10 56.21
CA ALA A 7 6.44 -8.01 55.14
C ALA A 7 4.92 -7.98 55.02
N ALA A 8 4.41 -7.13 54.13
CA ALA A 8 3.16 -7.32 53.38
C ALA A 8 2.91 -6.09 52.49
N LEU A 9 3.70 -5.93 51.41
CA LEU A 9 3.24 -5.16 50.25
C LEU A 9 4.00 -5.62 49.00
N ALA A 10 3.70 -6.84 48.58
CA ALA A 10 4.05 -7.42 47.28
C ALA A 10 2.86 -8.38 47.01
N LEU A 11 2.21 -8.47 45.87
CA LEU A 11 2.58 -8.12 44.52
C LEU A 11 1.28 -8.27 43.73
N ALA A 12 0.47 -7.22 43.61
CA ALA A 12 -0.65 -7.24 42.67
C ALA A 12 -0.10 -6.89 41.28
N LEU A 13 0.73 -7.80 40.72
CA LEU A 13 1.12 -7.76 39.32
C LEU A 13 -0.13 -8.08 38.51
N CYS A 14 -0.74 -7.01 38.01
CA CYS A 14 -1.84 -7.03 37.06
C CYS A 14 -1.47 -7.95 35.88
N GLN A 15 -2.04 -9.15 35.84
CA GLN A 15 -2.10 -9.96 34.63
C GLN A 15 -3.10 -9.31 33.68
N ALA A 16 -2.74 -8.17 33.10
CA ALA A 16 -3.44 -7.67 31.94
C ALA A 16 -3.05 -8.58 30.78
N ALA A 17 -3.96 -9.47 30.38
CA ALA A 17 -3.90 -10.09 29.07
C ALA A 17 -3.70 -8.98 28.04
N LEU A 18 -2.71 -9.14 27.17
CA LEU A 18 -2.41 -8.19 26.10
C LEU A 18 -3.58 -8.18 25.11
N ALA A 19 -4.60 -7.37 25.37
CA ALA A 19 -5.61 -7.02 24.38
C ALA A 19 -4.91 -6.14 23.33
N GLN A 20 -4.35 -6.79 22.31
CA GLN A 20 -3.75 -6.14 21.15
C GLN A 20 -4.86 -5.54 20.27
N PRO A 21 -4.62 -4.39 19.61
CA PRO A 21 -5.53 -3.88 18.59
C PRO A 21 -5.71 -4.94 17.49
N ALA A 22 -6.95 -5.15 17.06
CA ALA A 22 -7.29 -6.20 16.10
C ALA A 22 -6.90 -5.78 14.67
N GLY A 23 -6.03 -6.55 14.01
CA GLY A 23 -5.78 -6.49 12.58
C GLY A 23 -4.32 -6.27 12.19
N GLY A 24 -3.88 -6.92 11.12
CA GLY A 24 -2.56 -6.77 10.52
C GLY A 24 -2.38 -5.47 9.71
N ASN A 25 -3.34 -4.54 9.76
CA ASN A 25 -3.26 -3.25 9.09
C ASN A 25 -2.66 -2.18 10.01
N PRO A 26 -2.04 -1.11 9.47
CA PRO A 26 -1.64 0.04 10.26
C PRO A 26 -2.81 0.58 11.09
N ASP A 27 -2.57 0.82 12.37
CA ASP A 27 -3.54 1.40 13.29
C ASP A 27 -3.81 2.87 12.90
N PRO A 28 -5.07 3.29 12.66
CA PRO A 28 -5.36 4.64 12.16
C PRO A 28 -4.86 5.79 13.05
N LYS A 29 -4.62 5.56 14.34
CA LYS A 29 -4.13 6.60 15.27
C LYS A 29 -2.61 6.66 15.35
N HIS A 30 -1.93 5.59 14.95
CA HIS A 30 -0.47 5.46 15.03
C HIS A 30 0.19 5.35 13.65
N ALA A 31 -0.58 5.21 12.58
CA ALA A 31 -0.07 5.05 11.22
C ALA A 31 0.86 6.21 10.86
N LEU A 32 2.03 5.87 10.32
CA LEU A 32 3.00 6.83 9.79
C LEU A 32 3.49 6.31 8.45
N GLU A 33 3.64 7.21 7.49
CA GLU A 33 4.15 6.87 6.17
C GLU A 33 5.20 7.91 5.72
N GLY A 34 5.99 7.56 4.69
CA GLY A 34 7.01 8.42 4.09
C GLY A 34 7.95 9.15 5.07
N GLU A 35 8.08 10.47 4.95
CA GLU A 35 9.03 11.24 5.76
C GLU A 35 8.71 11.21 7.25
N ALA A 36 7.42 11.19 7.63
CA ALA A 36 7.01 11.09 9.02
C ALA A 36 7.45 9.75 9.63
N LEU A 37 7.29 8.67 8.87
CA LEU A 37 7.80 7.35 9.24
C LEU A 37 9.33 7.33 9.35
N VAL A 38 10.04 7.91 8.37
CA VAL A 38 11.51 7.98 8.40
C VAL A 38 12.01 8.78 9.60
N LYS A 39 11.41 9.93 9.89
CA LYS A 39 11.76 10.77 11.05
C LYS A 39 11.54 10.03 12.36
N ALA A 40 10.42 9.31 12.47
CA ALA A 40 10.11 8.48 13.62
C ALA A 40 11.15 7.35 13.80
N LEU A 41 11.46 6.63 12.73
CA LEU A 41 12.44 5.55 12.74
C LEU A 41 13.86 6.06 13.05
N ARG A 42 14.24 7.26 12.60
CA ARG A 42 15.52 7.90 12.97
C ARG A 42 15.62 8.20 14.47
N ALA A 43 14.50 8.57 15.11
CA ALA A 43 14.46 8.80 16.56
C ALA A 43 14.56 7.50 17.38
N GLY A 44 14.23 6.35 16.77
CA GLY A 44 14.25 5.05 17.42
C GLY A 44 13.01 4.78 18.28
N GLY A 45 13.04 3.65 18.99
CA GLY A 45 11.94 3.20 19.85
C GLY A 45 10.87 2.37 19.14
N TYR A 46 11.17 1.83 17.96
CA TYR A 46 10.28 0.92 17.22
C TYR A 46 10.85 -0.51 17.16
N THR A 47 9.95 -1.48 17.10
CA THR A 47 10.27 -2.87 16.78
C THR A 47 9.84 -3.13 15.33
N LEU A 48 10.76 -3.52 14.46
CA LEU A 48 10.44 -3.89 13.09
C LEU A 48 10.41 -5.41 12.99
N TYR A 49 9.21 -5.96 12.82
CA TYR A 49 9.01 -7.39 12.64
C TYR A 49 8.98 -7.73 11.15
N PHE A 50 9.88 -8.60 10.71
CA PHE A 50 9.91 -9.09 9.34
C PHE A 50 9.54 -10.56 9.29
N ARG A 51 8.73 -10.93 8.29
CA ARG A 51 8.73 -12.31 7.82
C ARG A 51 9.98 -12.53 6.99
N HIS A 52 10.59 -13.70 7.14
CA HIS A 52 11.79 -14.05 6.35
C HIS A 52 11.61 -13.79 4.85
N ALA A 53 12.71 -13.48 4.17
CA ALA A 53 12.75 -13.29 2.72
C ALA A 53 12.58 -14.61 1.95
N GLU A 54 12.58 -14.52 0.61
CA GLU A 54 12.35 -15.67 -0.26
C GLU A 54 13.33 -16.82 -0.01
N ARG A 55 12.79 -18.03 0.09
CA ARG A 55 13.53 -19.27 0.37
C ARG A 55 13.43 -20.25 -0.79
N ASP A 56 14.31 -21.25 -0.79
CA ASP A 56 14.22 -22.36 -1.74
C ASP A 56 12.91 -23.14 -1.55
N ARG A 57 12.21 -23.39 -2.66
CA ARG A 57 10.97 -24.19 -2.75
C ARG A 57 11.18 -25.46 -3.57
N THR A 58 12.36 -25.64 -4.17
CA THR A 58 12.71 -26.85 -4.91
C THR A 58 13.11 -27.93 -3.90
N GLY A 59 12.27 -28.96 -3.77
CA GLY A 59 12.29 -29.93 -2.66
C GLY A 59 13.47 -30.91 -2.64
N VAL A 60 14.72 -30.44 -2.66
CA VAL A 60 15.92 -31.29 -2.50
C VAL A 60 16.30 -31.41 -1.01
N PRO A 61 16.18 -32.60 -0.38
CA PRO A 61 16.53 -32.85 1.04
C PRO A 61 17.92 -32.34 1.43
N GLY A 62 18.01 -31.46 2.42
CA GLY A 62 19.29 -31.05 3.02
C GLY A 62 19.19 -29.91 4.03
N PRO A 63 20.23 -29.70 4.87
CA PRO A 63 20.24 -28.66 5.91
C PRO A 63 20.14 -27.22 5.37
N ARG A 64 20.32 -27.02 4.05
CA ARG A 64 20.16 -25.73 3.36
C ARG A 64 18.80 -25.53 2.65
N MET A 65 17.91 -26.53 2.61
CA MET A 65 16.61 -26.47 1.91
C MET A 65 15.67 -25.37 2.45
N LEU A 66 15.97 -24.79 3.61
CA LEU A 66 15.17 -23.75 4.26
C LEU A 66 15.94 -22.43 4.46
N CYS A 67 17.09 -22.25 3.80
CA CYS A 67 17.82 -20.99 3.75
C CYS A 67 17.28 -20.09 2.62
N LEU A 68 17.75 -18.85 2.57
CA LEU A 68 17.38 -17.92 1.50
C LEU A 68 18.02 -18.32 0.17
N VAL A 69 17.26 -18.14 -0.91
CA VAL A 69 17.80 -18.15 -2.28
C VAL A 69 18.49 -16.82 -2.59
N GLY A 70 19.16 -16.74 -3.75
CA GLY A 70 19.88 -15.52 -4.16
C GLY A 70 18.99 -14.26 -4.15
N SER A 71 17.75 -14.36 -4.63
CA SER A 71 16.76 -13.28 -4.60
C SER A 71 16.39 -12.88 -3.18
N GLY A 72 16.12 -13.84 -2.28
CA GLY A 72 15.85 -13.57 -0.86
C GLY A 72 17.01 -12.86 -0.15
N LYS A 73 18.26 -13.25 -0.43
CA LYS A 73 19.45 -12.56 0.09
C LYS A 73 19.58 -11.14 -0.46
N ALA A 74 19.19 -10.92 -1.71
CA ALA A 74 19.16 -9.58 -2.30
C ALA A 74 18.06 -8.70 -1.70
N GLN A 75 16.87 -9.25 -1.43
CA GLN A 75 15.77 -8.56 -0.75
C GLN A 75 16.21 -8.08 0.65
N ALA A 76 16.76 -8.97 1.46
CA ALA A 76 17.19 -8.64 2.82
C ALA A 76 18.27 -7.54 2.83
N ARG A 77 19.30 -7.67 1.99
CA ARG A 77 20.36 -6.65 1.85
C ARG A 77 19.82 -5.30 1.38
N SER A 78 18.92 -5.31 0.40
CA SER A 78 18.27 -4.11 -0.12
C SER A 78 17.52 -3.33 0.96
N ILE A 79 16.81 -4.02 1.85
CA ILE A 79 16.14 -3.39 3.00
C ILE A 79 17.18 -2.74 3.92
N GLY A 80 18.22 -3.48 4.31
CA GLY A 80 19.27 -2.98 5.19
C GLY A 80 20.04 -1.77 4.62
N GLU A 81 20.40 -1.81 3.34
CA GLU A 81 21.02 -0.69 2.63
C GLU A 81 20.12 0.54 2.59
N SER A 82 18.81 0.33 2.38
CA SER A 82 17.83 1.42 2.38
C SER A 82 17.69 2.05 3.78
N MET A 83 17.60 1.22 4.83
CA MET A 83 17.57 1.71 6.21
C MET A 83 18.85 2.48 6.57
N LYS A 84 20.00 1.99 6.12
CA LYS A 84 21.29 2.67 6.30
C LYS A 84 21.34 4.01 5.55
N ALA A 85 20.91 4.07 4.30
CA ALA A 85 20.83 5.30 3.51
C ALA A 85 19.86 6.32 4.13
N LEU A 86 18.78 5.83 4.72
CA LEU A 86 17.82 6.63 5.48
C LEU A 86 18.36 7.09 6.84
N GLY A 87 19.51 6.59 7.31
CA GLY A 87 20.06 6.92 8.63
C GLY A 87 19.21 6.35 9.78
N ILE A 88 18.54 5.22 9.58
CA ILE A 88 17.73 4.56 10.61
C ILE A 88 18.63 3.71 11.51
N PRO A 89 18.75 4.02 12.81
CA PRO A 89 19.62 3.29 13.72
C PRO A 89 19.04 1.93 14.10
N ILE A 90 19.85 0.87 13.96
CA ILE A 90 19.51 -0.50 14.35
C ILE A 90 20.32 -0.88 15.59
N GLY A 91 19.65 -1.08 16.73
CA GLY A 91 20.30 -1.39 18.01
C GLY A 91 20.56 -2.87 18.20
N GLU A 92 19.55 -3.70 17.97
CA GLU A 92 19.66 -5.16 18.03
C GLU A 92 18.89 -5.82 16.90
N ALA A 93 19.35 -7.00 16.50
CA ALA A 93 18.70 -7.83 15.51
C ALA A 93 18.55 -9.24 16.07
N LEU A 94 17.29 -9.66 16.22
CA LEU A 94 16.90 -10.95 16.77
C LEU A 94 16.23 -11.76 15.66
N ALA A 95 16.51 -13.05 15.60
CA ALA A 95 15.92 -13.91 14.59
C ALA A 95 15.59 -15.27 15.16
N SER A 96 14.57 -15.90 14.60
CA SER A 96 14.37 -17.33 14.83
C SER A 96 15.65 -18.09 14.46
N PRO A 97 16.03 -19.18 15.15
CA PRO A 97 17.25 -19.93 14.83
C PRO A 97 17.23 -20.67 13.48
N MET A 98 16.14 -20.55 12.71
CA MET A 98 16.08 -21.09 11.35
C MET A 98 16.94 -20.28 10.37
N CYS A 99 17.61 -20.97 9.45
CA CYS A 99 18.56 -20.35 8.53
C CYS A 99 17.97 -19.14 7.76
N ARG A 100 16.79 -19.27 7.14
CA ARG A 100 16.12 -18.16 6.42
C ARG A 100 15.89 -16.91 7.27
N THR A 101 15.55 -17.05 8.56
CA THR A 101 15.32 -15.92 9.44
C THR A 101 16.65 -15.28 9.85
N MET A 102 17.66 -16.11 10.13
CA MET A 102 19.02 -15.64 10.44
C MET A 102 19.63 -14.88 9.26
N GLU A 103 19.61 -15.44 8.04
CA GLU A 103 20.16 -14.78 6.85
C GLU A 103 19.38 -13.51 6.47
N THR A 104 18.07 -13.48 6.69
CA THR A 104 17.26 -12.27 6.47
C THR A 104 17.66 -11.17 7.46
N ALA A 105 17.76 -11.50 8.75
CA ALA A 105 18.13 -10.53 9.77
C ALA A 105 19.57 -10.03 9.59
N GLU A 106 20.50 -10.92 9.19
CA GLU A 106 21.87 -10.54 8.85
C GLU A 106 21.92 -9.57 7.67
N GLY A 107 21.16 -9.85 6.60
CA GLY A 107 21.08 -8.99 5.44
C GLY A 107 20.52 -7.59 5.76
N ILE A 108 19.52 -7.52 6.64
CA ILE A 108 18.90 -6.24 7.07
C ILE A 108 19.83 -5.48 8.02
N ALA A 109 20.40 -6.16 9.02
CA ALA A 109 21.20 -5.52 10.07
C ALA A 109 22.65 -5.25 9.64
N GLY A 110 23.13 -5.91 8.58
CA GLY A 110 24.53 -5.85 8.14
C GLY A 110 25.52 -6.52 9.09
N ARG A 111 25.03 -7.35 10.03
CA ARG A 111 25.81 -8.09 11.02
C ARG A 111 25.05 -9.32 11.49
N ALA A 112 25.76 -10.30 12.04
CA ALA A 112 25.15 -11.51 12.58
C ALA A 112 24.05 -11.17 13.63
N PRO A 113 22.83 -11.69 13.46
CA PRO A 113 21.75 -11.49 14.44
C PRO A 113 21.94 -12.43 15.64
N THR A 114 21.26 -12.09 16.74
CA THR A 114 21.19 -12.99 17.89
C THR A 114 20.07 -14.01 17.65
N PRO A 115 20.35 -15.33 17.74
CA PRO A 115 19.31 -16.34 17.65
C PRO A 115 18.43 -16.29 18.90
N GLU A 116 17.11 -16.30 18.71
CA GLU A 116 16.13 -16.21 19.79
C GLU A 116 15.04 -17.27 19.61
N GLU A 117 15.03 -18.26 20.52
CA GLU A 117 14.17 -19.44 20.42
C GLU A 117 12.69 -19.09 20.54
N SER A 118 12.32 -18.03 21.25
CA SER A 118 10.92 -17.59 21.34
C SER A 118 10.32 -17.07 20.03
N ILE A 119 11.15 -16.76 19.01
CA ILE A 119 10.69 -16.37 17.66
C ILE A 119 10.48 -17.62 16.77
N ARG A 120 10.97 -18.79 17.19
CA ARG A 120 10.90 -20.00 16.38
C ARG A 120 9.46 -20.44 16.22
N ASP A 121 9.09 -20.72 14.97
CA ASP A 121 7.79 -21.32 14.69
C ASP A 121 7.65 -22.70 15.36
N PRO A 122 6.48 -23.02 15.92
CA PRO A 122 6.20 -24.36 16.42
C PRO A 122 6.33 -25.39 15.29
N LYS A 123 6.56 -26.66 15.66
CA LYS A 123 6.55 -27.76 14.68
C LYS A 123 5.20 -27.82 13.96
N ALA A 124 5.25 -28.07 12.64
CA ALA A 124 4.06 -28.18 11.81
C ALA A 124 3.02 -29.12 12.43
N GLY A 125 1.77 -28.64 12.56
CA GLY A 125 0.66 -29.38 13.17
C GLY A 125 0.27 -28.92 14.57
N ASN A 126 1.02 -28.02 15.21
CA ASN A 126 0.62 -27.37 16.46
C ASN A 126 0.53 -25.84 16.28
N LEU A 127 -0.64 -25.34 15.90
CA LEU A 127 -0.92 -23.91 15.75
C LEU A 127 -1.15 -23.21 17.11
N GLU A 128 -1.26 -23.95 18.22
CA GLU A 128 -1.35 -23.44 19.59
C GLU A 128 0.04 -23.12 20.18
N GLY A 129 0.93 -22.55 19.36
CA GLY A 129 2.19 -22.04 19.86
C GLY A 129 1.96 -20.92 20.87
N ASP A 130 2.62 -20.97 22.02
CA ASP A 130 2.62 -19.85 22.96
C ASP A 130 3.47 -18.69 22.42
N PHE A 131 2.85 -17.82 21.62
CA PHE A 131 3.46 -16.60 21.07
C PHE A 131 3.50 -15.44 22.09
N THR A 132 3.14 -15.65 23.37
CA THR A 132 3.19 -14.58 24.37
C THR A 132 4.61 -14.07 24.62
N LYS A 133 5.61 -14.95 24.50
CA LYS A 133 7.02 -14.58 24.67
C LYS A 133 7.50 -13.62 23.58
N ILE A 134 7.25 -13.94 22.31
CA ILE A 134 7.59 -13.05 21.20
C ILE A 134 6.77 -11.75 21.27
N GLY A 135 5.49 -11.81 21.65
CA GLY A 135 4.67 -10.61 21.86
C GLY A 135 5.26 -9.67 22.93
N ARG A 136 5.69 -10.21 24.08
CA ARG A 136 6.37 -9.43 25.13
C ARG A 136 7.72 -8.89 24.68
N LEU A 137 8.49 -9.70 23.95
CA LEU A 137 9.78 -9.28 23.39
C LEU A 137 9.61 -8.12 22.42
N MET A 138 8.61 -8.16 21.55
CA MET A 138 8.35 -7.06 20.61
C MET A 138 7.83 -5.81 21.34
N ALA A 139 7.04 -5.98 22.40
CA ALA A 139 6.46 -4.90 23.20
C ALA A 139 7.46 -4.26 24.19
N ALA A 140 8.57 -4.92 24.49
CA ALA A 140 9.63 -4.34 25.31
C ALA A 140 10.30 -3.19 24.55
N PRO A 141 10.55 -2.03 25.20
CA PRO A 141 11.25 -0.92 24.54
C PRO A 141 12.61 -1.35 23.95
N PRO A 142 12.93 -0.95 22.71
CA PRO A 142 14.28 -1.06 22.17
C PRO A 142 15.28 -0.19 22.94
N ALA A 143 16.57 -0.40 22.71
CA ALA A 143 17.61 0.48 23.25
C ALA A 143 17.39 1.93 22.80
N ALA A 144 17.62 2.88 23.71
CA ALA A 144 17.33 4.30 23.47
C ALA A 144 18.01 4.82 22.19
N GLY A 145 17.25 5.56 21.37
CA GLY A 145 17.75 6.10 20.11
C GLY A 145 17.94 5.06 19.00
N THR A 146 17.47 3.82 19.17
CA THR A 146 17.61 2.75 18.17
C THR A 146 16.31 1.99 17.93
N ASN A 147 16.26 1.21 16.86
CA ASN A 147 15.16 0.28 16.59
C ASN A 147 15.62 -1.17 16.77
N ARG A 148 14.68 -2.05 17.11
CA ARG A 148 14.89 -3.50 17.20
C ARG A 148 14.42 -4.16 15.91
N ILE A 149 15.26 -5.01 15.31
CA ILE A 149 14.85 -5.91 14.22
C ILE A 149 14.47 -7.26 14.84
N VAL A 150 13.31 -7.79 14.43
CA VAL A 150 12.85 -9.14 14.79
C VAL A 150 12.49 -9.85 13.50
N VAL A 151 13.11 -11.00 13.21
CA VAL A 151 12.80 -11.77 11.99
C VAL A 151 12.26 -13.14 12.34
N GLY A 152 11.01 -13.37 11.94
CA GLY A 152 10.27 -14.59 12.19
C GLY A 152 9.52 -15.09 10.96
N HIS A 153 8.35 -15.66 11.20
CA HIS A 153 7.53 -16.34 10.21
C HIS A 153 6.10 -15.79 10.22
N PHE A 154 5.23 -16.35 9.38
CA PHE A 154 3.85 -15.87 9.29
C PHE A 154 2.99 -16.24 10.51
N ASN A 155 3.25 -17.36 11.20
CA ASN A 155 2.38 -17.85 12.29
C ASN A 155 2.33 -16.90 13.48
N ALA A 156 3.49 -16.41 13.94
CA ALA A 156 3.54 -15.45 15.04
C ALA A 156 2.79 -14.15 14.71
N TRP A 157 2.85 -13.72 13.45
CA TRP A 157 2.10 -12.55 12.99
C TRP A 157 0.59 -12.81 13.00
N ASP A 158 0.16 -13.94 12.43
CA ASP A 158 -1.25 -14.31 12.32
C ASP A 158 -1.90 -14.42 13.71
N VAL A 159 -1.23 -15.02 14.69
CA VAL A 159 -1.78 -15.14 16.05
C VAL A 159 -1.83 -13.80 16.79
N LEU A 160 -0.83 -12.93 16.62
CA LEU A 160 -0.75 -11.66 17.36
C LEU A 160 -1.60 -10.55 16.72
N PHE A 161 -1.57 -10.44 15.39
CA PHE A 161 -2.17 -9.33 14.65
C PHE A 161 -3.31 -9.77 13.72
N GLY A 162 -3.32 -11.03 13.29
CA GLY A 162 -4.31 -11.54 12.34
C GLY A 162 -4.10 -11.06 10.90
N ALA A 163 -5.15 -11.18 10.09
CA ALA A 163 -5.12 -10.77 8.70
C ALA A 163 -5.08 -9.23 8.53
N PRO A 164 -4.50 -8.73 7.42
CA PRO A 164 -3.67 -9.45 6.46
C PRO A 164 -2.31 -9.92 7.05
N VAL A 165 -1.89 -11.13 6.67
CA VAL A 165 -0.60 -11.68 7.09
C VAL A 165 0.55 -11.09 6.28
N LEU A 166 1.75 -11.04 6.88
CA LEU A 166 2.96 -10.58 6.18
C LEU A 166 3.37 -11.55 5.06
N GLN A 167 3.74 -10.98 3.92
CA GLN A 167 4.37 -11.68 2.79
C GLN A 167 5.85 -11.94 3.08
N GLU A 168 6.49 -12.81 2.28
CA GLU A 168 7.94 -12.99 2.37
C GLU A 168 8.68 -11.67 2.07
N ALA A 169 9.70 -11.35 2.86
CA ALA A 169 10.44 -10.08 2.84
C ALA A 169 9.61 -8.82 3.20
N GLU A 170 8.39 -8.97 3.70
CA GLU A 170 7.60 -7.85 4.22
C GLU A 170 7.91 -7.60 5.70
N GLY A 171 8.03 -6.33 6.05
CA GLY A 171 8.23 -5.86 7.42
C GLY A 171 7.10 -4.99 7.92
N ALA A 172 6.69 -5.19 9.16
CA ALA A 172 5.84 -4.29 9.91
C ALA A 172 6.65 -3.45 10.89
N VAL A 173 6.42 -2.14 10.89
CA VAL A 173 6.93 -1.22 11.90
C VAL A 173 5.94 -1.21 13.05
N LEU A 174 6.40 -1.60 14.24
CA LEU A 174 5.57 -1.68 15.44
C LEU A 174 5.99 -0.62 16.44
N LYS A 175 5.01 0.09 17.01
CA LYS A 175 5.21 1.00 18.14
C LYS A 175 4.86 0.27 19.44
N PRO A 176 5.83 0.04 20.33
CA PRO A 176 5.55 -0.40 21.70
C PRO A 176 5.06 0.77 22.53
N GLU A 177 3.86 0.67 23.10
CA GLU A 177 3.30 1.70 23.98
C GLU A 177 2.38 1.07 25.03
N GLY A 178 2.60 1.37 26.32
CA GLY A 178 1.76 0.85 27.42
C GLY A 178 1.73 -0.67 27.50
N GLY A 179 2.78 -1.36 27.04
CA GLY A 179 2.85 -2.82 26.93
C GLY A 179 2.14 -3.40 25.71
N LYS A 180 1.48 -2.59 24.89
CA LYS A 180 0.82 -2.99 23.64
C LYS A 180 1.70 -2.74 22.43
N LEU A 181 1.32 -3.35 21.31
CA LEU A 181 1.95 -3.15 20.00
C LEU A 181 0.93 -2.53 19.05
N PHE A 182 1.34 -1.46 18.39
CA PHE A 182 0.56 -0.82 17.33
C PHE A 182 1.31 -0.94 16.01
N VAL A 183 0.63 -1.42 14.97
CA VAL A 183 1.20 -1.44 13.62
C VAL A 183 1.20 0.00 13.10
N VAL A 184 2.38 0.52 12.79
CA VAL A 184 2.60 1.90 12.33
C VAL A 184 2.71 1.95 10.81
N ALA A 185 3.37 0.96 10.22
CA ALA A 185 3.55 0.86 8.78
C ALA A 185 3.81 -0.60 8.39
N ARG A 186 3.56 -0.91 7.12
CA ARG A 186 3.96 -2.16 6.47
C ARG A 186 4.71 -1.83 5.19
N LEU A 187 5.85 -2.46 5.00
CA LEU A 187 6.80 -2.12 3.94
C LEU A 187 7.43 -3.39 3.37
N ARG A 188 7.40 -3.51 2.05
CA ARG A 188 8.20 -4.47 1.27
C ARG A 188 9.56 -3.88 0.91
N ALA A 189 10.44 -4.70 0.34
CA ALA A 189 11.79 -4.30 -0.02
C ALA A 189 11.84 -3.11 -1.00
N GLU A 190 10.88 -3.04 -1.91
CA GLU A 190 10.67 -1.95 -2.87
C GLU A 190 10.24 -0.65 -2.18
N ASP A 191 9.41 -0.73 -1.14
CA ASP A 191 8.97 0.45 -0.39
C ASP A 191 10.14 1.07 0.38
N TRP A 192 10.99 0.25 1.00
CA TRP A 192 12.22 0.71 1.65
C TRP A 192 13.15 1.43 0.67
N LYS A 193 13.31 0.89 -0.54
CA LYS A 193 14.11 1.53 -1.61
C LYS A 193 13.52 2.87 -2.04
N ALA A 194 12.20 2.94 -2.19
CA ALA A 194 11.50 4.15 -2.57
C ALA A 194 11.60 5.23 -1.48
N LEU A 195 11.53 4.84 -0.20
CA LEU A 195 11.77 5.74 0.93
C LEU A 195 13.20 6.29 0.90
N ALA A 196 14.20 5.42 0.67
CA ALA A 196 15.61 5.80 0.68
C ALA A 196 16.01 6.70 -0.50
N ASN A 197 15.41 6.48 -1.66
CA ASN A 197 15.58 7.33 -2.82
C ASN A 197 14.31 7.26 -3.68
N PRO A 198 13.54 8.36 -3.77
CA PRO A 198 12.35 8.41 -4.62
C PRO A 198 12.62 8.04 -6.10
N ALA A 199 13.86 8.20 -6.59
CA ALA A 199 14.26 7.80 -7.94
C ALA A 199 14.39 6.27 -8.11
N ASN A 200 14.39 5.47 -7.03
CA ASN A 200 14.43 4.01 -7.06
C ASN A 200 13.05 3.35 -7.20
N ARG A 201 11.98 4.12 -7.45
CA ARG A 201 10.68 3.55 -7.87
C ARG A 201 10.91 2.69 -9.13
N PRO A 202 10.37 1.46 -9.24
CA PRO A 202 10.73 0.51 -10.29
C PRO A 202 10.65 1.14 -11.70
N PRO A 203 11.52 0.72 -12.65
CA PRO A 203 11.45 1.17 -14.05
C PRO A 203 10.04 0.98 -14.61
N ILE A 204 9.57 1.84 -15.53
CA ILE A 204 8.21 1.77 -16.11
C ILE A 204 7.90 0.37 -16.66
N GLU A 205 8.92 -0.33 -17.17
CA GLU A 205 8.82 -1.69 -17.71
C GLU A 205 8.52 -2.77 -16.64
N GLN A 206 8.74 -2.44 -15.35
CA GLN A 206 8.42 -3.27 -14.19
C GLN A 206 7.26 -2.71 -13.36
N ARG A 207 6.72 -1.54 -13.71
CA ARG A 207 5.49 -1.00 -13.11
C ARG A 207 4.28 -1.69 -13.75
N THR A 208 3.21 -1.84 -12.97
CA THR A 208 1.93 -2.30 -13.49
C THR A 208 0.81 -1.37 -13.08
N SER A 209 -0.08 -1.10 -14.04
CA SER A 209 -1.33 -0.40 -13.79
C SER A 209 -2.41 -1.34 -13.23
N LEU A 210 -2.11 -2.62 -13.04
CA LEU A 210 -3.04 -3.57 -12.43
C LEU A 210 -3.23 -3.27 -10.94
N PRO A 211 -4.40 -3.59 -10.38
CA PRO A 211 -4.60 -3.51 -8.94
C PRO A 211 -3.59 -4.37 -8.18
N ASP A 212 -3.10 -3.85 -7.07
CA ASP A 212 -2.29 -4.61 -6.15
C ASP A 212 -3.09 -5.86 -5.70
N PRO A 213 -2.53 -7.08 -5.83
CA PRO A 213 -3.29 -8.31 -5.60
C PRO A 213 -3.80 -8.45 -4.15
N ASP A 214 -3.11 -7.83 -3.19
CA ASP A 214 -3.41 -7.91 -1.76
C ASP A 214 -4.31 -6.75 -1.28
N LEU A 215 -4.31 -5.63 -2.01
CA LEU A 215 -5.09 -4.43 -1.67
C LEU A 215 -6.23 -4.14 -2.65
N LYS A 216 -6.45 -5.04 -3.63
CA LYS A 216 -7.54 -4.89 -4.59
C LYS A 216 -8.90 -4.89 -3.89
N LEU A 217 -9.76 -4.00 -4.32
CA LEU A 217 -11.14 -3.86 -3.90
C LEU A 217 -12.07 -4.18 -5.07
N SER A 218 -13.21 -4.81 -4.78
CA SER A 218 -14.25 -5.10 -5.76
C SER A 218 -15.63 -5.11 -5.10
N GLY A 219 -16.68 -5.05 -5.92
CA GLY A 219 -18.07 -5.13 -5.47
C GLY A 219 -18.41 -4.12 -4.37
N GLY A 220 -19.12 -4.58 -3.32
CA GLY A 220 -19.56 -3.72 -2.22
C GLY A 220 -18.41 -3.05 -1.45
N ALA A 221 -17.30 -3.77 -1.24
CA ALA A 221 -16.13 -3.20 -0.55
C ALA A 221 -15.53 -2.01 -1.32
N LEU A 222 -15.50 -2.08 -2.64
CA LEU A 222 -15.08 -0.94 -3.47
C LEU A 222 -16.11 0.19 -3.40
N ALA A 223 -17.40 -0.11 -3.48
CA ALA A 223 -18.46 0.90 -3.37
C ALA A 223 -18.38 1.67 -2.04
N ASP A 224 -18.17 0.98 -0.92
CA ASP A 224 -18.05 1.59 0.40
C ASP A 224 -16.76 2.41 0.54
N ALA A 225 -15.65 1.92 0.01
CA ALA A 225 -14.40 2.67 -0.03
C ALA A 225 -14.54 3.97 -0.84
N LEU A 226 -15.19 3.92 -2.01
CA LEU A 226 -15.43 5.12 -2.82
C LEU A 226 -16.36 6.12 -2.12
N LYS A 227 -17.37 5.65 -1.37
CA LYS A 227 -18.23 6.53 -0.54
C LYS A 227 -17.47 7.17 0.61
N ALA A 228 -16.51 6.47 1.21
CA ALA A 228 -15.67 7.01 2.27
C ALA A 228 -14.71 8.09 1.77
N GLY A 229 -14.33 8.04 0.48
CA GLY A 229 -13.37 8.96 -0.12
C GLY A 229 -11.92 8.57 0.15
N GLY A 230 -10.98 9.49 -0.10
CA GLY A 230 -9.54 9.26 0.02
C GLY A 230 -8.87 8.73 -1.25
N PHE A 231 -9.59 8.68 -2.37
CA PHE A 231 -9.12 8.09 -3.63
C PHE A 231 -9.07 9.10 -4.77
N THR A 232 -8.14 8.87 -5.68
CA THR A 232 -8.17 9.40 -7.04
C THR A 232 -8.79 8.35 -7.98
N ILE A 233 -9.81 8.72 -8.74
CA ILE A 233 -10.35 7.92 -9.83
C ILE A 233 -9.83 8.49 -11.14
N PHE A 234 -8.90 7.77 -11.78
CA PHE A 234 -8.36 8.14 -13.08
C PHE A 234 -9.17 7.44 -14.18
N PHE A 235 -9.75 8.20 -15.10
CA PHE A 235 -10.39 7.70 -16.31
C PHE A 235 -9.51 7.95 -17.52
N ARG A 236 -9.37 6.94 -18.39
CA ARG A 236 -9.20 7.25 -19.81
C ARG A 236 -10.53 7.79 -20.34
N HIS A 237 -10.48 8.79 -21.21
CA HIS A 237 -11.67 9.31 -21.88
C HIS A 237 -12.58 8.18 -22.40
N SER A 238 -13.87 8.43 -22.44
CA SER A 238 -14.84 7.47 -22.96
C SER A 238 -14.64 7.23 -24.47
N ILE A 239 -15.41 6.30 -25.01
CA ILE A 239 -15.29 5.82 -26.40
C ILE A 239 -15.36 6.98 -27.39
N THR A 240 -14.42 7.01 -28.32
CA THR A 240 -14.33 8.06 -29.35
C THR A 240 -14.83 7.61 -30.71
N ASP A 241 -15.14 8.57 -31.57
CA ASP A 241 -15.37 8.31 -32.99
C ASP A 241 -14.02 8.17 -33.70
N HIS A 242 -13.58 6.94 -33.93
CA HIS A 242 -12.29 6.63 -34.56
C HIS A 242 -12.22 7.00 -36.05
N SER A 243 -13.35 7.40 -36.67
CA SER A 243 -13.32 7.98 -38.02
C SER A 243 -12.78 9.42 -38.02
N GLN A 244 -12.81 10.10 -36.87
CA GLN A 244 -12.24 11.43 -36.68
C GLN A 244 -10.77 11.34 -36.28
N LYS A 245 -10.01 12.40 -36.60
CA LYS A 245 -8.60 12.53 -36.24
C LYS A 245 -8.37 13.88 -35.57
N ASP A 246 -7.48 13.90 -34.58
CA ASP A 246 -6.93 15.16 -34.06
C ASP A 246 -6.10 15.84 -35.16
N ARG A 247 -6.42 17.10 -35.49
CA ARG A 247 -5.71 17.91 -36.48
C ARG A 247 -4.73 18.84 -35.76
N PRO A 248 -3.43 18.84 -36.10
CA PRO A 248 -2.49 19.80 -35.55
C PRO A 248 -2.66 21.19 -36.21
N PRO A 249 -2.37 22.29 -35.51
CA PRO A 249 -1.98 22.35 -34.10
C PRO A 249 -3.17 22.08 -33.16
N PHE A 250 -2.89 21.62 -31.94
CA PHE A 250 -3.93 21.43 -30.92
C PHE A 250 -4.55 22.78 -30.52
N VAL A 251 -5.88 22.89 -30.62
CA VAL A 251 -6.65 24.06 -30.17
C VAL A 251 -7.73 23.61 -29.18
N ALA A 252 -7.49 23.83 -27.88
CA ALA A 252 -8.30 23.27 -26.79
C ALA A 252 -9.81 23.52 -26.94
N LYS A 253 -10.20 24.75 -27.29
CA LYS A 253 -11.61 25.17 -27.38
C LYS A 253 -12.26 24.91 -28.74
N ASP A 254 -11.51 24.44 -29.74
CA ASP A 254 -12.04 24.12 -31.06
C ASP A 254 -12.17 22.60 -31.24
N CYS A 255 -13.30 22.08 -30.78
CA CYS A 255 -13.58 20.64 -30.86
C CYS A 255 -13.74 20.15 -32.31
N ALA A 256 -13.99 21.02 -33.30
CA ALA A 256 -14.11 20.60 -34.70
C ALA A 256 -12.77 20.12 -35.30
N THR A 257 -11.66 20.48 -34.66
CA THR A 257 -10.30 20.04 -35.03
C THR A 257 -9.86 18.76 -34.30
N GLN A 258 -10.67 18.20 -33.41
CA GLN A 258 -10.29 17.10 -32.52
C GLN A 258 -11.08 15.82 -32.84
N ARG A 259 -10.54 14.67 -32.45
CA ARG A 259 -11.31 13.43 -32.30
C ARG A 259 -12.16 13.52 -31.03
N ASN A 260 -13.47 13.44 -31.21
CA ASN A 260 -14.46 13.59 -30.13
C ASN A 260 -15.08 12.25 -29.70
N LEU A 261 -15.88 12.28 -28.63
CA LEU A 261 -16.64 11.11 -28.19
C LEU A 261 -17.64 10.65 -29.27
N SER A 262 -17.84 9.34 -29.37
CA SER A 262 -18.94 8.77 -30.16
C SER A 262 -20.27 8.93 -29.43
N ALA A 263 -21.38 8.57 -30.08
CA ALA A 263 -22.69 8.53 -29.41
C ALA A 263 -22.70 7.51 -28.26
N GLU A 264 -22.12 6.34 -28.50
CA GLU A 264 -21.91 5.27 -27.52
C GLU A 264 -21.04 5.75 -26.35
N GLY A 265 -19.91 6.43 -26.60
CA GLY A 265 -19.04 6.94 -25.54
C GLY A 265 -19.72 7.99 -24.66
N ARG A 266 -20.61 8.82 -25.24
CA ARG A 266 -21.44 9.74 -24.45
C ARG A 266 -22.46 8.99 -23.59
N GLU A 267 -23.09 7.94 -24.10
CA GLU A 267 -24.03 7.12 -23.34
C GLU A 267 -23.33 6.39 -22.19
N ALA A 268 -22.19 5.74 -22.46
CA ALA A 268 -21.37 5.07 -21.45
C ALA A 268 -20.97 6.03 -20.31
N ALA A 269 -20.48 7.22 -20.63
CA ALA A 269 -20.12 8.22 -19.63
C ALA A 269 -21.32 8.67 -18.78
N ARG A 270 -22.51 8.83 -19.38
CA ARG A 270 -23.74 9.12 -18.61
C ARG A 270 -24.14 7.99 -17.68
N LYS A 271 -24.05 6.73 -18.14
CA LYS A 271 -24.36 5.56 -17.29
C LYS A 271 -23.45 5.51 -16.06
N ILE A 272 -22.16 5.77 -16.24
CA ILE A 272 -21.21 5.89 -15.12
C ILE A 272 -21.61 7.07 -14.20
N GLY A 273 -21.98 8.22 -14.76
CA GLY A 273 -22.46 9.37 -13.98
C GLY A 273 -23.72 9.09 -13.15
N GLU A 274 -24.66 8.29 -13.65
CA GLU A 274 -25.82 7.86 -12.87
C GLU A 274 -25.43 6.95 -11.70
N VAL A 275 -24.40 6.11 -11.85
CA VAL A 275 -23.84 5.33 -10.73
C VAL A 275 -23.21 6.25 -9.68
N PHE A 276 -22.45 7.27 -10.09
CA PHE A 276 -21.88 8.27 -9.17
C PHE A 276 -22.97 8.95 -8.33
N LYS A 277 -24.07 9.38 -8.98
CA LYS A 277 -25.24 9.98 -8.32
C LYS A 277 -25.93 8.99 -7.37
N THR A 278 -26.16 7.77 -7.84
CA THR A 278 -26.86 6.72 -7.07
C THR A 278 -26.10 6.34 -5.81
N LEU A 279 -24.78 6.15 -5.92
CA LEU A 279 -23.91 5.85 -4.78
C LEU A 279 -23.60 7.09 -3.91
N LYS A 280 -23.98 8.29 -4.36
CA LYS A 280 -23.69 9.57 -3.71
C LYS A 280 -22.19 9.76 -3.45
N LEU A 281 -21.38 9.47 -4.47
CA LEU A 281 -19.93 9.56 -4.35
C LEU A 281 -19.48 11.00 -4.05
N PRO A 282 -18.67 11.24 -3.01
CA PRO A 282 -18.30 12.59 -2.57
C PRO A 282 -17.17 13.17 -3.43
N VAL A 283 -17.44 13.53 -4.68
CA VAL A 283 -16.44 14.16 -5.57
C VAL A 283 -16.12 15.58 -5.11
N THR A 284 -14.84 15.89 -4.92
CA THR A 284 -14.36 17.20 -4.42
C THR A 284 -13.43 17.91 -5.40
N GLU A 285 -12.89 17.20 -6.38
CA GLU A 285 -12.01 17.78 -7.39
C GLU A 285 -12.17 17.02 -8.71
N VAL A 286 -12.33 17.73 -9.82
CA VAL A 286 -12.44 17.15 -11.16
C VAL A 286 -11.44 17.80 -12.10
N LEU A 287 -10.36 17.09 -12.42
CA LEU A 287 -9.33 17.53 -13.35
C LEU A 287 -9.49 16.82 -14.68
N SER A 288 -9.36 17.56 -15.77
CA SER A 288 -9.50 16.97 -17.10
C SER A 288 -8.48 17.56 -18.06
N SER A 289 -7.99 16.70 -18.94
CA SER A 289 -7.15 17.13 -20.06
C SER A 289 -7.94 18.14 -20.91
N PRO A 290 -7.28 19.13 -21.52
CA PRO A 290 -7.96 20.17 -22.30
C PRO A 290 -8.56 19.66 -23.63
N TYR A 291 -8.39 18.38 -23.98
CA TYR A 291 -9.07 17.79 -25.14
C TYR A 291 -10.60 17.71 -24.92
N CYS A 292 -11.37 17.98 -25.97
CA CYS A 292 -12.84 18.00 -25.88
C CYS A 292 -13.42 16.65 -25.43
N ARG A 293 -12.83 15.53 -25.86
CA ARG A 293 -13.25 14.19 -25.42
C ARG A 293 -13.08 13.97 -23.91
N THR A 294 -11.99 14.43 -23.30
CA THR A 294 -11.74 14.30 -21.86
C THR A 294 -12.63 15.25 -21.07
N MET A 295 -12.78 16.50 -21.54
CA MET A 295 -13.67 17.48 -20.92
C MET A 295 -15.13 17.02 -20.94
N GLN A 296 -15.59 16.47 -22.07
CA GLN A 296 -16.95 15.97 -22.20
C GLN A 296 -17.19 14.73 -21.33
N THR A 297 -16.25 13.78 -21.29
CA THR A 297 -16.36 12.61 -20.38
C THR A 297 -16.48 13.04 -18.92
N ALA A 298 -15.62 13.95 -18.45
CA ALA A 298 -15.66 14.46 -17.08
C ALA A 298 -17.01 15.10 -16.72
N ARG A 299 -17.53 15.97 -17.60
CA ARG A 299 -18.84 16.63 -17.39
C ARG A 299 -20.00 15.64 -17.38
N LEU A 300 -19.96 14.61 -18.24
CA LEU A 300 -21.03 13.61 -18.29
C LEU A 300 -21.05 12.70 -17.06
N ILE A 301 -19.88 12.41 -16.46
CA ILE A 301 -19.77 11.57 -15.26
C ILE A 301 -20.06 12.38 -13.99
N THR A 302 -19.44 13.55 -13.84
CA THR A 302 -19.40 14.29 -12.56
C THR A 302 -20.26 15.55 -12.55
N GLY A 303 -20.73 16.02 -13.70
CA GLY A 303 -21.43 17.29 -13.86
C GLY A 303 -20.51 18.50 -14.10
N GLU A 304 -19.21 18.38 -13.82
CA GLU A 304 -18.23 19.46 -13.98
C GLU A 304 -16.91 18.99 -14.58
N ALA A 305 -16.02 19.93 -14.89
CA ALA A 305 -14.66 19.64 -15.32
C ALA A 305 -13.79 20.90 -15.22
N ARG A 306 -12.64 20.80 -14.54
CA ARG A 306 -11.57 21.82 -14.57
C ARG A 306 -10.47 21.39 -15.53
N GLU A 307 -10.14 22.24 -16.49
CA GLU A 307 -8.99 22.01 -17.38
C GLU A 307 -7.70 22.04 -16.56
N ASP A 308 -6.81 21.06 -16.80
CA ASP A 308 -5.46 21.04 -16.25
C ASP A 308 -4.47 20.36 -17.21
N ASP A 309 -3.43 21.09 -17.60
CA ASP A 309 -2.37 20.55 -18.47
C ASP A 309 -1.55 19.44 -17.81
N ALA A 310 -1.54 19.33 -16.47
CA ALA A 310 -0.86 18.24 -15.77
C ALA A 310 -1.39 16.85 -16.15
N VAL A 311 -2.66 16.77 -16.58
CA VAL A 311 -3.31 15.52 -16.94
C VAL A 311 -3.49 15.42 -18.46
N ARG A 312 -2.74 16.21 -19.24
CA ARG A 312 -2.74 16.17 -20.70
C ARG A 312 -2.04 14.90 -21.19
N GLY A 313 -2.67 14.19 -22.13
CA GLY A 313 -2.04 13.07 -22.82
C GLY A 313 -0.91 13.54 -23.74
N ARG A 314 -0.01 12.62 -24.08
CA ARG A 314 1.14 12.87 -24.97
C ARG A 314 0.74 13.60 -26.25
N ALA A 315 1.37 14.74 -26.53
CA ALA A 315 1.35 15.34 -27.86
C ALA A 315 2.18 14.48 -28.83
N PRO A 316 1.85 14.39 -30.13
CA PRO A 316 2.71 13.72 -31.11
C PRO A 316 4.00 14.54 -31.24
N VAL A 317 5.05 14.17 -30.52
CA VAL A 317 6.39 14.76 -30.66
C VAL A 317 7.35 13.64 -31.06
N ALA A 318 8.18 13.93 -32.06
CA ALA A 318 9.16 12.99 -32.57
C ALA A 318 10.21 12.67 -31.49
N GLY A 319 10.25 11.41 -31.05
CA GLY A 319 11.45 10.80 -30.45
C GLY A 319 11.69 10.92 -28.95
N GLY A 320 10.73 11.38 -28.11
CA GLY A 320 10.92 11.48 -26.66
C GLY A 320 9.77 10.90 -25.81
N ARG A 321 10.04 10.53 -24.55
CA ARG A 321 9.00 10.26 -23.51
C ARG A 321 8.38 11.61 -23.10
N ALA A 322 7.05 11.66 -22.99
CA ALA A 322 6.37 12.83 -22.44
C ALA A 322 6.68 12.95 -20.94
N ASP A 323 6.86 14.18 -20.45
CA ASP A 323 7.03 14.45 -19.03
C ASP A 323 5.66 14.39 -18.33
N TYR A 324 5.50 13.40 -17.43
CA TYR A 324 4.31 13.22 -16.61
C TYR A 324 4.58 13.45 -15.11
N SER A 325 5.67 14.12 -14.74
CA SER A 325 6.02 14.43 -13.35
C SER A 325 4.88 15.09 -12.58
N ARG A 326 4.12 15.98 -13.24
CA ARG A 326 2.94 16.63 -12.65
C ARG A 326 1.76 15.67 -12.45
N LEU A 327 1.55 14.73 -13.37
CA LEU A 327 0.55 13.66 -13.21
C LEU A 327 0.96 12.73 -12.07
N GLU A 328 2.23 12.31 -12.00
CA GLU A 328 2.75 11.49 -10.90
C GLU A 328 2.56 12.18 -9.55
N ALA A 329 2.81 13.49 -9.47
CA ALA A 329 2.56 14.27 -8.25
C ALA A 329 1.07 14.29 -7.88
N LEU A 330 0.16 14.44 -8.85
CA LEU A 330 -1.29 14.37 -8.62
C LEU A 330 -1.72 13.00 -8.09
N LEU A 331 -1.18 11.91 -8.66
CA LEU A 331 -1.48 10.54 -8.22
C LEU A 331 -0.89 10.22 -6.83
N ALA A 332 0.27 10.80 -6.51
CA ALA A 332 0.95 10.63 -5.22
C ALA A 332 0.43 11.57 -4.11
N THR A 333 -0.45 12.52 -4.42
CA THR A 333 -0.96 13.48 -3.43
C THR A 333 -2.23 12.94 -2.76
N PRO A 334 -2.25 12.77 -1.42
CA PRO A 334 -3.44 12.34 -0.69
C PRO A 334 -4.66 13.22 -0.93
N VAL A 335 -5.80 12.58 -1.19
CA VAL A 335 -7.11 13.24 -1.26
C VAL A 335 -7.65 13.33 0.16
N LYS A 336 -7.56 14.51 0.78
CA LYS A 336 -7.90 14.70 2.20
C LYS A 336 -9.38 14.45 2.51
N THR A 337 -10.25 14.78 1.56
CA THR A 337 -11.71 14.68 1.69
C THR A 337 -12.28 14.22 0.36
N GLY A 338 -13.23 13.30 0.38
CA GLY A 338 -13.96 12.91 -0.83
C GLY A 338 -13.09 12.23 -1.90
N LEU A 339 -13.39 12.47 -3.17
CA LEU A 339 -12.74 11.87 -4.33
C LEU A 339 -12.18 12.93 -5.28
N ARG A 340 -10.97 12.67 -5.79
CA ARG A 340 -10.43 13.36 -6.96
C ARG A 340 -10.78 12.55 -8.20
N VAL A 341 -11.40 13.15 -9.19
CA VAL A 341 -11.61 12.55 -10.51
C VAL A 341 -10.63 13.18 -11.49
N ILE A 342 -9.85 12.34 -12.18
CA ILE A 342 -8.97 12.76 -13.27
C ILE A 342 -9.48 12.12 -14.55
N VAL A 343 -9.71 12.90 -15.61
CA VAL A 343 -10.07 12.38 -16.93
C VAL A 343 -8.99 12.74 -17.94
N SER A 344 -8.31 11.72 -18.46
CA SER A 344 -7.13 11.86 -19.31
C SER A 344 -7.14 10.82 -20.44
N HIS A 345 -5.98 10.40 -20.90
CA HIS A 345 -5.76 9.44 -21.98
C HIS A 345 -5.02 8.22 -21.41
N GLY A 346 -5.10 7.06 -22.09
CA GLY A 346 -4.48 5.84 -21.59
C GLY A 346 -2.96 5.96 -21.45
N ASN A 347 -2.30 6.60 -22.43
CA ASN A 347 -0.86 6.80 -22.44
C ASN A 347 -0.30 7.49 -21.18
N GLY A 348 -1.02 8.42 -20.58
CA GLY A 348 -0.57 9.11 -19.37
C GLY A 348 -0.48 8.17 -18.17
N LEU A 349 -1.48 7.30 -18.00
CA LEU A 349 -1.43 6.29 -16.93
C LEU A 349 -0.43 5.18 -17.24
N MET A 350 -0.35 4.74 -18.50
CA MET A 350 0.63 3.72 -18.90
C MET A 350 2.07 4.19 -18.65
N ASP A 351 2.41 5.42 -19.02
CA ASP A 351 3.77 5.96 -18.86
C ASP A 351 4.11 6.28 -17.39
N THR A 352 3.11 6.38 -16.50
CA THR A 352 3.32 6.65 -15.06
C THR A 352 3.23 5.40 -14.19
N ALA A 353 2.19 4.59 -14.38
CA ALA A 353 1.88 3.40 -13.59
C ALA A 353 2.25 2.08 -14.29
N GLY A 354 2.63 2.08 -15.57
CA GLY A 354 3.01 0.88 -16.32
C GLY A 354 1.84 0.18 -17.02
N LEU A 355 2.08 -1.03 -17.51
CA LEU A 355 1.13 -1.80 -18.32
C LEU A 355 0.11 -2.58 -17.46
N PRO A 356 -1.09 -2.92 -17.99
CA PRO A 356 -1.58 -2.58 -19.33
C PRO A 356 -2.22 -1.18 -19.44
N GLU A 357 -2.18 -0.57 -20.62
CA GLU A 357 -2.87 0.72 -20.86
C GLU A 357 -4.39 0.57 -20.60
N PRO A 358 -5.06 1.55 -19.95
CA PRO A 358 -6.51 1.55 -19.81
C PRO A 358 -7.25 1.58 -21.14
N GLU A 359 -8.34 0.84 -21.25
CA GLU A 359 -9.28 0.86 -22.37
C GLU A 359 -10.10 2.17 -22.39
N GLU A 360 -10.73 2.53 -23.52
CA GLU A 360 -11.58 3.72 -23.59
C GLU A 360 -12.77 3.59 -22.61
N GLY A 361 -12.95 4.58 -21.74
CA GLY A 361 -13.96 4.58 -20.68
C GLY A 361 -13.59 3.78 -19.43
N GLU A 362 -12.41 3.14 -19.39
CA GLU A 362 -11.95 2.43 -18.21
C GLU A 362 -11.46 3.40 -17.12
N ALA A 363 -11.74 3.06 -15.86
CA ALA A 363 -11.30 3.77 -14.68
C ALA A 363 -10.27 2.96 -13.88
N THR A 364 -9.33 3.66 -13.25
CA THR A 364 -8.37 3.13 -12.28
C THR A 364 -8.57 3.86 -10.95
N VAL A 365 -8.81 3.12 -9.87
CA VAL A 365 -8.98 3.66 -8.52
C VAL A 365 -7.65 3.59 -7.79
N ILE A 366 -7.17 4.75 -7.37
CA ILE A 366 -5.80 4.96 -6.92
C ILE A 366 -5.86 5.57 -5.52
N ARG A 367 -5.13 4.97 -4.58
CA ARG A 367 -4.89 5.50 -3.25
C ARG A 367 -3.48 6.04 -3.18
N ALA A 368 -3.33 7.34 -2.91
CA ALA A 368 -2.02 7.90 -2.61
C ALA A 368 -1.51 7.37 -1.27
N VAL A 369 -0.20 7.19 -1.16
CA VAL A 369 0.48 6.80 0.08
C VAL A 369 1.10 8.06 0.69
N GLU A 370 0.92 8.25 2.00
CA GLU A 370 1.43 9.40 2.72
C GLU A 370 2.97 9.42 2.67
N GLY A 371 3.49 10.60 2.31
CA GLY A 371 4.90 10.84 1.99
C GLY A 371 5.43 10.19 0.70
N GLY A 372 4.53 9.75 -0.19
CA GLY A 372 4.78 9.66 -1.62
C GLY A 372 4.46 8.30 -2.25
N GLY A 373 4.03 8.32 -3.51
CA GLY A 373 3.62 7.11 -4.23
C GLY A 373 2.14 6.84 -4.15
N TRP A 374 1.73 5.74 -4.77
CA TRP A 374 0.32 5.36 -4.87
C TRP A 374 0.17 3.85 -5.05
N ILE A 375 -1.01 3.35 -4.69
CA ILE A 375 -1.43 1.97 -4.83
C ILE A 375 -2.70 1.96 -5.69
N ILE A 376 -2.73 1.09 -6.70
CA ILE A 376 -3.94 0.86 -7.48
C ILE A 376 -4.76 -0.20 -6.76
N VAL A 377 -6.00 0.13 -6.41
CA VAL A 377 -6.89 -0.77 -5.66
C VAL A 377 -8.01 -1.33 -6.53
N ALA A 378 -8.32 -0.72 -7.68
CA ALA A 378 -9.29 -1.29 -8.60
C ALA A 378 -9.09 -0.78 -10.02
N ARG A 379 -9.55 -1.57 -10.99
CA ARG A 379 -9.81 -1.15 -12.37
C ARG A 379 -11.26 -1.50 -12.70
N LEU A 380 -11.95 -0.59 -13.35
CA LEU A 380 -13.37 -0.72 -13.68
C LEU A 380 -13.57 -0.42 -15.16
N LYS A 381 -13.99 -1.42 -15.92
CA LYS A 381 -14.56 -1.23 -17.25
C LYS A 381 -15.93 -0.56 -17.14
N ILE A 382 -16.44 -0.07 -18.28
CA ILE A 382 -17.74 0.62 -18.34
C ILE A 382 -18.85 -0.21 -17.68
N ASP A 383 -18.89 -1.51 -17.95
CA ASP A 383 -19.95 -2.40 -17.46
C ASP A 383 -19.79 -2.79 -15.98
N ASP A 384 -18.58 -2.67 -15.41
CA ASP A 384 -18.32 -3.00 -14.00
C ASP A 384 -19.00 -2.02 -13.04
N TRP A 385 -19.26 -0.77 -13.48
CA TRP A 385 -19.86 0.27 -12.65
C TRP A 385 -21.26 -0.07 -12.17
N ALA A 386 -22.07 -0.73 -13.01
CA ALA A 386 -23.43 -1.14 -12.65
C ALA A 386 -23.44 -2.13 -11.49
N ALA A 387 -22.42 -3.01 -11.41
CA ALA A 387 -22.31 -4.00 -10.34
C ALA A 387 -22.04 -3.38 -8.96
N LEU A 388 -21.47 -2.16 -8.90
CA LEU A 388 -21.24 -1.45 -7.63
C LEU A 388 -22.53 -1.00 -6.95
N VAL A 389 -23.60 -0.80 -7.72
CA VAL A 389 -24.93 -0.47 -7.20
C VAL A 389 -25.69 -1.73 -6.76
N ALA A 390 -25.43 -2.86 -7.43
CA ALA A 390 -26.12 -4.13 -7.18
C ALA A 390 -25.56 -4.93 -6.00
N ALA A 391 -24.39 -4.57 -5.46
CA ALA A 391 -23.79 -5.27 -4.33
C ALA A 391 -24.59 -5.01 -3.03
N PRO A 392 -25.23 -6.01 -2.41
CA PRO A 392 -25.95 -5.83 -1.15
C PRO A 392 -24.95 -5.47 -0.03
N ASN A 393 -25.37 -4.61 0.90
CA ASN A 393 -24.68 -4.40 2.17
C ASN A 393 -24.42 -5.78 2.82
N PRO A 394 -23.22 -6.09 3.31
CA PRO A 394 -23.07 -7.22 4.21
C PRO A 394 -23.96 -6.96 5.44
N ALA A 395 -24.80 -7.95 5.78
CA ALA A 395 -25.66 -7.86 6.95
C ALA A 395 -24.81 -7.55 8.21
N PRO A 396 -25.30 -6.72 9.14
CA PRO A 396 -24.59 -6.49 10.39
C PRO A 396 -24.38 -7.84 11.09
N ASN A 397 -23.14 -8.07 11.57
CA ASN A 397 -22.78 -9.30 12.25
C ASN A 397 -23.71 -9.50 13.46
N PRO A 398 -24.53 -10.58 13.48
CA PRO A 398 -25.45 -10.84 14.59
C PRO A 398 -24.75 -11.12 15.93
N ASN A 399 -23.41 -11.27 15.91
CA ASN A 399 -22.59 -11.48 17.11
C ASN A 399 -21.90 -10.21 17.63
N ALA A 400 -22.16 -9.04 17.03
CA ALA A 400 -21.74 -7.78 17.62
C ALA A 400 -22.63 -7.48 18.84
N LYS A 401 -22.18 -7.87 20.04
CA LYS A 401 -22.82 -7.47 21.30
C LYS A 401 -22.65 -5.96 21.52
N PRO A 402 -23.65 -5.31 22.15
CA PRO A 402 -23.73 -3.86 22.31
C PRO A 402 -22.57 -3.27 23.12
#